data_AF-A0A329RCE1-F1
#
_entry.id   AF-A0A329RCE1-F1
#
_cell.length_a   1.000
_cell.length_b   1.000
_cell.length_c   1.000
_cell.angle_alpha   90.00
_cell.angle_beta   90.00
_cell.angle_gamma   90.00
#
_symmetry.space_group_name_H-M   'P 1'
#
loop_
_entity.id
_entity.type
_entity.pdbx_description
1 polymer ?
#
loop_
_entity_poly.entity_id
_entity_poly.type
_entity_poly.pdbx_seq_one_letter_code
_entity_poly.pdbx_strand_id
1 'polypeptide(L)' 'MDEYLDDNCTYTLAAMRDMVLWDLGVSLGTQTIINKLIGKLYTLKQLRVEPMTCNNDVN' A
#
# COMPACT_ATOMS: atom_id res chain seq x y z
N MET A 1 -1.40 -9.01 2.70
CA MET A 1 -1.24 -7.58 3.03
C MET A 1 -1.83 -6.68 1.96
N ASP A 2 -1.59 -6.96 0.67
CA ASP A 2 -2.38 -6.38 -0.42
C ASP A 2 -3.87 -6.60 -0.18
N GLU A 3 -4.27 -7.86 0.00
CA GLU A 3 -5.66 -8.24 0.25
C GLU A 3 -6.32 -7.48 1.41
N TYR A 4 -5.61 -7.33 2.54
CA TYR A 4 -6.12 -6.55 3.68
C TYR A 4 -6.27 -5.04 3.40
N LEU A 5 -5.39 -4.47 2.56
CA LEU A 5 -5.45 -3.05 2.20
C LEU A 5 -6.49 -2.76 1.13
N ASP A 6 -6.64 -3.68 0.18
CA ASP A 6 -7.63 -3.60 -0.89
C ASP A 6 -9.05 -3.80 -0.32
N ASP A 7 -9.18 -4.64 0.71
CA ASP A 7 -10.44 -4.80 1.46
C ASP A 7 -10.74 -3.56 2.32
N ASN A 8 -9.78 -3.12 3.14
CA ASN A 8 -9.93 -1.87 3.89
C ASN A 8 -8.58 -1.25 4.30
N CYS A 9 -8.27 -0.08 3.76
CA CYS A 9 -7.04 0.65 4.04
C CYS A 9 -7.00 1.40 5.38
N THR A 10 -8.08 1.38 6.18
CA THR A 10 -8.15 2.06 7.48
C THR A 10 -7.72 1.19 8.66
N TYR A 11 -7.30 -0.06 8.42
CA TYR A 11 -6.82 -0.92 9.50
C TYR A 11 -5.58 -0.35 10.19
N THR A 12 -5.57 -0.42 11.52
CA THR A 12 -4.40 -0.06 12.32
C THR A 12 -3.29 -1.10 12.14
N LEU A 13 -2.04 -0.73 12.43
CA LEU A 13 -0.90 -1.65 12.39
C LEU A 13 -1.10 -2.86 13.32
N ALA A 14 -1.76 -2.66 14.47
CA ALA A 14 -2.09 -3.72 15.41
C ALA A 14 -3.14 -4.67 14.82
N ALA A 15 -4.21 -4.14 14.22
CA ALA A 15 -5.21 -4.95 13.55
C ALA A 15 -4.60 -5.78 12.40
N MET A 16 -3.73 -5.17 11.58
CA MET A 16 -3.00 -5.87 10.52
C MET A 16 -2.11 -6.98 11.04
N ARG A 17 -1.44 -6.78 12.18
CA ARG A 17 -0.65 -7.82 12.82
C ARG A 17 -1.53 -8.98 13.28
N ASP A 18 -2.63 -8.66 13.94
CA ASP A 18 -3.50 -9.67 14.54
C ASP A 18 -4.22 -10.48 13.46
N MET A 19 -4.63 -9.86 12.34
CA MET A 19 -5.17 -10.56 11.16
C MET A 19 -4.14 -11.51 10.54
N VAL A 20 -2.90 -11.05 10.32
CA VAL A 20 -1.84 -11.92 9.78
C VAL A 20 -1.53 -13.09 10.71
N LEU A 21 -1.54 -12.86 12.01
CA LEU A 21 -1.37 -13.92 13.00
C LEU A 21 -2.51 -14.93 12.93
N TRP A 22 -3.74 -14.47 12.77
CA TRP A 22 -4.92 -15.34 12.69
C TRP A 22 -4.94 -16.19 11.42
N ASP A 23 -4.63 -15.57 10.28
CA ASP A 23 -4.75 -16.23 8.97
C ASP A 23 -3.56 -17.13 8.65
N LEU A 24 -2.34 -16.70 9.05
CA LEU A 24 -1.10 -17.36 8.65
C LEU A 24 -0.37 -18.02 9.84
N GLY A 25 -0.82 -17.80 11.08
CA GLY A 25 -0.13 -18.29 12.28
C GLY A 25 1.22 -17.61 12.55
N VAL A 26 1.54 -16.53 11.82
CA VAL A 26 2.83 -15.83 11.89
C VAL A 26 2.67 -14.48 12.57
N SER A 27 3.45 -14.25 13.63
CA SER A 27 3.53 -12.93 14.25
C SER A 27 4.52 -12.05 13.50
N LEU A 28 4.03 -10.96 12.91
CA LEU A 28 4.88 -9.94 12.29
C LEU A 28 5.20 -8.83 13.28
N GLY A 29 6.45 -8.37 13.26
CA GLY A 29 6.82 -7.13 13.94
C GLY A 29 6.16 -5.92 13.28
N THR A 30 5.80 -4.92 14.07
CA THR A 30 5.22 -3.65 13.60
C THR A 30 6.09 -2.99 12.52
N GLN A 31 7.42 -3.07 12.65
CA GLN A 31 8.35 -2.51 11.66
C GLN A 31 8.25 -3.22 10.30
N THR A 32 8.03 -4.53 10.28
CA THR A 32 7.85 -5.31 9.05
C THR A 32 6.58 -4.89 8.31
N ILE A 33 5.49 -4.68 9.07
CA ILE A 33 4.22 -4.18 8.58
C ILE A 33 4.42 -2.78 7.98
N ILE A 34 5.05 -1.86 8.72
CA ILE A 34 5.36 -0.50 8.25
C ILE A 34 6.19 -0.52 6.97
N ASN A 35 7.29 -1.28 6.92
CA ASN A 35 8.17 -1.34 5.76
C ASN A 35 7.42 -1.85 4.51
N LYS A 36 6.53 -2.83 4.69
CA LYS A 36 5.71 -3.35 3.60
C LYS A 36 4.68 -2.33 3.12
N LEU A 37 4.05 -1.58 4.04
CA LEU A 37 3.12 -0.48 3.71
C LEU A 37 3.82 0.67 2.97
N ILE A 38 4.99 1.08 3.45
CA ILE A 38 5.81 2.12 2.80
C ILE A 38 6.16 1.69 1.37
N GLY A 39 6.64 0.46 1.19
CA GLY A 39 6.96 -0.07 -0.14
C GLY A 39 5.78 0.06 -1.12
N LYS A 40 4.55 -0.19 -0.66
CA LYS A 40 3.33 -0.04 -1.47
C LYS A 40 3.00 1.42 -1.80
N LEU A 41 3.08 2.31 -0.82
CA LEU A 41 2.85 3.74 -1.04
C LEU A 41 3.81 4.31 -2.09
N TYR A 42 5.07 3.86 -2.09
CA TYR A 42 6.03 4.24 -3.13
C TYR A 42 5.64 3.70 -4.51
N THR A 43 5.20 2.44 -4.61
CA THR A 43 4.72 1.87 -5.89
C THR A 43 3.50 2.62 -6.44
N LEU A 44 2.53 2.97 -5.59
CA LEU A 44 1.34 3.73 -6.01
C LEU A 44 1.72 5.14 -6.50
N LYS A 45 2.67 5.80 -5.83
CA LYS A 45 3.16 7.12 -6.27
C LYS A 45 3.84 7.07 -7.64
N GLN A 46 4.56 6.00 -7.97
CA GLN A 46 5.22 5.86 -9.26
C GLN A 46 4.25 5.65 -10.43
N LEU A 47 3.09 5.03 -10.20
CA LEU A 47 2.11 4.75 -11.24
C LEU A 47 1.24 5.97 -11.62
N ARG A 48 1.21 7.02 -10.79
CA ARG A 48 0.36 8.20 -10.99
C ARG A 48 1.09 9.39 -11.64
N VAL A 49 2.04 9.12 -12.53
CA VAL A 49 2.50 10.11 -13.50
C VAL A 49 1.55 10.01 -14.69
N GLU A 50 0.48 10.80 -14.70
CA GLU A 50 -0.26 11.03 -15.94
C GLU A 50 0.73 11.63 -16.96
N PRO A 51 0.84 11.08 -18.19
CA PRO A 51 1.54 11.79 -19.24
C PRO A 51 0.77 13.08 -19.48
N MET A 52 1.34 14.20 -19.06
CA MET A 52 0.83 15.52 -19.45
C MET A 52 1.00 15.57 -20.98
N THR A 53 -0.08 15.30 -21.73
CA THR A 53 -0.10 15.56 -23.16
C THR A 53 -0.06 17.07 -23.30
N CYS A 54 1.15 17.62 -23.45
CA CYS A 54 1.35 18.97 -23.92
C CYS A 54 0.79 19.03 -25.35
N ASN A 55 -0.52 19.24 -25.50
CA ASN A 55 -1.09 19.73 -26.75
C ASN A 55 -0.64 21.19 -26.90
N ASN A 56 0.55 21.40 -27.43
CA ASN A 56 0.84 22.64 -28.13
C ASN A 56 0.19 22.55 -29.51
N ASP A 57 -1.15 22.58 -29.55
CA ASP A 57 -1.89 23.09 -30.70
C ASP A 57 -2.04 24.59 -30.50
N VAL A 58 -0.96 25.34 -30.75
CA VAL A 58 -1.05 26.79 -30.95
C VAL A 58 -0.19 27.16 -32.16
N ASN A 59 -0.92 27.24 -33.28
CA ASN A 59 -0.72 28.04 -34.50
C ASN A 59 0.53 27.78 -35.37
#